data_AF-A0A3N4PSG3-F1
#
_entry.id   AF-A0A3N4PSG3-F1
#
_cell.length_a   1.000
_cell.length_b   1.000
_cell.length_c   1.000
_cell.angle_alpha   90.00
_cell.angle_beta   90.00
_cell.angle_gamma   90.00
#
_symmetry.space_group_name_H-M   'P 1'
#
loop_
_entity.id
_entity.type
_entity.pdbx_description
1 polymer ?
#
loop_
_entity_poly.entity_id
_entity_poly.type
_entity_poly.pdbx_seq_one_letter_code
_entity_poly.pdbx_strand_id
1 'polypeptide(L)'
;MLLSACVKDGHDAGDDVKGTGSISGQLSYQDKFNGRGEQRLLANRKVYLSYIPGDSVNYIYYATTDAQGNFTFKRVYEGRDYMLFFADSVNGIHFSKYLTVTASKDSVKMVAENDTLRQNGMLFYVLDNQLQPLKDVEVGLFNNGEIFQSDTTNKLSIDQKKSDMYGRVIFYNYKEGRYYLRAKTSSPAGAISADTSFGFRGAGISSDTILMKTTLSLKNTLMVRTVDESGKLLPGIPFCLYNNPLQFNIETCASSNRKETSGADGTLKITNILPGEYYLYAETKVNNTDYRGKLTVTVNASGQTNADIVLKKITPNELAVRAVDEAGNPLPGIAVCMFNNPLQFGIETCAGHYRTETTKEDGLVKFNTLSAANYYLYAGATFNNMEYRGKAVIFVNAAGQTNADLVLKKVLPASELEITARDHAGTPVNSTKLYFFTSRVLFDADTTLGNVREVTTEQNGKITIPNMPEGRYYIRARVVVGGQVVMKGADSVTVVNSPVKILKTVYVQ
;
A
#
# COMPACT_ATOMS: atom_id res chain seq x y z
N MET A 1 16.42 -28.35 18.45
CA MET A 1 16.15 -29.75 18.85
C MET A 1 15.00 -29.67 19.87
N LEU A 2 13.75 -29.80 19.40
CA LEU A 2 12.56 -29.77 20.25
C LEU A 2 12.48 -31.13 20.94
N LEU A 3 12.93 -31.22 22.19
CA LEU A 3 12.59 -32.35 23.05
C LEU A 3 11.08 -32.31 23.21
N SER A 4 10.38 -33.29 22.62
CA SER A 4 8.98 -33.54 22.91
C SER A 4 8.86 -33.69 24.42
N ALA A 5 8.21 -32.73 25.09
CA ALA A 5 7.94 -32.82 26.51
C ALA A 5 7.31 -34.19 26.77
N CYS A 6 7.78 -34.90 27.79
CA CYS A 6 7.10 -36.09 28.28
C CYS A 6 5.79 -35.64 28.93
N VAL A 7 4.79 -35.36 28.10
CA VAL A 7 3.44 -35.08 28.54
C VAL A 7 2.87 -36.40 29.02
N LYS A 8 2.84 -36.58 30.34
CA LYS A 8 2.10 -37.68 30.94
C LYS A 8 0.63 -37.25 30.94
N ASP A 9 -0.02 -37.42 29.78
CA ASP A 9 -1.41 -37.02 29.55
C ASP A 9 -2.36 -38.04 30.23
N GLY A 10 -2.25 -38.13 31.55
CA GLY A 10 -3.13 -38.92 32.39
C GLY A 10 -4.26 -38.03 32.88
N HIS A 11 -5.36 -37.99 32.14
CA HIS A 11 -6.64 -37.50 32.68
C HIS A 11 -7.11 -38.35 33.89
N ASP A 12 -6.45 -39.48 34.16
CA ASP A 12 -6.61 -40.33 35.32
C ASP A 12 -5.76 -39.86 36.49
N ALA A 13 -6.44 -39.31 37.50
CA ALA A 13 -5.94 -38.79 38.77
C ALA A 13 -5.28 -39.84 39.71
N GLY A 14 -4.68 -40.90 39.17
CA GLY A 14 -4.39 -42.15 39.88
C GLY A 14 -3.05 -42.21 40.63
N ASP A 15 -1.93 -41.92 39.96
CA ASP A 15 -0.65 -42.51 40.39
C ASP A 15 0.52 -41.57 40.68
N ASP A 16 0.56 -40.34 40.16
CA ASP A 16 1.77 -39.52 40.30
C ASP A 16 1.86 -38.73 41.61
N VAL A 17 0.72 -38.51 42.27
CA VAL A 17 0.65 -37.86 43.57
C VAL A 17 -0.34 -38.61 44.45
N LYS A 18 0.20 -39.20 45.53
CA LYS A 18 -0.55 -40.05 46.48
C LYS A 18 -0.63 -39.43 47.88
N GLY A 19 -0.41 -38.11 47.99
CA GLY A 19 -0.54 -37.40 49.26
C GLY A 19 -1.99 -37.21 49.69
N THR A 20 -2.18 -36.60 50.86
CA THR A 20 -3.49 -36.31 51.47
C THR A 20 -3.87 -34.83 51.40
N GLY A 21 -2.95 -33.97 50.99
CA GLY A 21 -3.16 -32.53 50.90
C GLY A 21 -3.91 -32.10 49.63
N SER A 22 -4.24 -30.81 49.60
CA SER A 22 -4.82 -30.12 48.45
C SER A 22 -4.11 -28.79 48.23
N ILE A 23 -4.19 -28.26 47.03
CA ILE A 23 -3.89 -26.85 46.73
C ILE A 23 -5.09 -26.31 45.97
N SER A 24 -5.75 -25.29 46.52
CA SER A 24 -6.88 -24.62 45.87
C SER A 24 -6.55 -23.15 45.67
N GLY A 25 -7.15 -22.52 44.67
CA GLY A 25 -6.90 -21.11 44.41
C GLY A 25 -7.82 -20.52 43.35
N GLN A 26 -7.61 -19.25 43.06
CA GLN A 26 -8.32 -18.51 42.01
C GLN A 26 -7.34 -17.91 41.01
N LEU A 27 -7.61 -18.11 39.73
CA LEU A 27 -6.87 -17.53 38.61
C LEU A 27 -7.59 -16.30 38.05
N SER A 28 -6.86 -15.20 37.99
CA SER A 28 -7.24 -13.99 37.26
C SER A 28 -6.10 -13.51 36.37
N TYR A 29 -6.36 -12.57 35.47
CA TYR A 29 -5.34 -11.87 34.72
C TYR A 29 -5.47 -10.36 34.87
N GLN A 30 -4.35 -9.66 34.70
CA GLN A 30 -4.26 -8.21 34.68
C GLN A 30 -3.36 -7.79 33.51
N ASP A 31 -3.90 -6.99 32.60
CA ASP A 31 -3.11 -6.33 31.57
C ASP A 31 -2.53 -5.04 32.14
N LYS A 32 -1.21 -5.02 32.36
CA LYS A 32 -0.50 -3.88 32.96
C LYS A 32 -0.36 -2.69 31.99
N PHE A 33 -0.60 -2.90 30.70
CA PHE A 33 -0.33 -1.90 29.67
C PHE A 33 -1.59 -1.20 29.14
N ASN A 34 -2.79 -1.77 29.33
CA ASN A 34 -4.03 -1.22 28.77
C ASN A 34 -4.74 -0.17 29.64
N GLY A 35 -4.08 0.32 30.70
CA GLY A 35 -4.62 1.45 31.46
C GLY A 35 -5.51 1.12 32.63
N ARG A 36 -6.27 0.04 32.53
CA ARG A 36 -7.36 -0.22 33.46
C ARG A 36 -6.89 -0.91 34.73
N GLY A 37 -5.84 -1.73 34.63
CA GLY A 37 -5.37 -2.54 35.75
C GLY A 37 -6.45 -3.46 36.34
N GLU A 38 -7.59 -3.62 35.65
CA GLU A 38 -8.71 -4.44 36.10
C GLU A 38 -8.28 -5.90 36.11
N GLN A 39 -8.41 -6.55 37.27
CA GLN A 39 -8.26 -8.00 37.35
C GLN A 39 -9.53 -8.66 36.84
N ARG A 40 -9.37 -9.62 35.93
CA ARG A 40 -10.48 -10.39 35.35
C ARG A 40 -10.27 -11.87 35.63
N LEU A 41 -11.31 -12.54 36.09
CA LEU A 41 -11.28 -13.97 36.36
C LEU A 41 -11.09 -14.75 35.04
N LEU A 42 -10.31 -15.84 35.11
CA LEU A 42 -10.07 -16.72 33.96
C LEU A 42 -10.79 -18.04 34.16
N ALA A 43 -11.95 -18.18 33.52
CA ALA A 43 -12.69 -19.43 33.49
C ALA A 43 -12.17 -20.40 32.42
N ASN A 44 -12.31 -21.71 32.66
CA ASN A 44 -11.96 -22.79 31.75
C ASN A 44 -10.49 -22.74 31.25
N ARG A 45 -9.56 -22.37 32.14
CA ARG A 45 -8.12 -22.31 31.85
C ARG A 45 -7.36 -23.35 32.65
N LYS A 46 -6.29 -23.90 32.06
CA LYS A 46 -5.42 -24.87 32.72
C LYS A 46 -4.41 -24.16 33.61
N VAL A 47 -4.40 -24.52 34.89
CA VAL A 47 -3.31 -24.25 35.83
C VAL A 47 -2.50 -25.52 35.95
N TYR A 48 -1.18 -25.41 35.88
CA TYR A 48 -0.28 -26.55 35.90
C TYR A 48 0.43 -26.64 37.25
N LEU A 49 0.66 -27.86 37.73
CA LEU A 49 1.39 -28.16 38.97
C LEU A 49 2.67 -28.92 38.63
N SER A 50 3.79 -28.51 39.18
CA SER A 50 5.10 -29.17 39.00
C SER A 50 5.86 -29.29 40.33
N TYR A 51 6.82 -30.22 40.40
CA TYR A 51 7.76 -30.31 41.52
C TYR A 51 8.78 -29.17 41.46
N ILE A 52 9.37 -28.81 42.61
CA ILE A 52 10.50 -27.87 42.69
C ILE A 52 11.80 -28.66 42.94
N PRO A 53 12.91 -28.32 42.24
CA PRO A 53 12.99 -27.38 41.12
C PRO A 53 12.29 -27.96 39.87
N GLY A 54 11.46 -27.15 39.22
CA GLY A 54 10.73 -27.53 38.01
C GLY A 54 10.98 -26.52 36.89
N ASP A 55 10.83 -26.97 35.65
CA ASP A 55 10.75 -26.08 34.50
C ASP A 55 9.29 -25.91 34.06
N SER A 56 9.00 -24.88 33.25
CA SER A 56 7.66 -24.61 32.74
C SER A 56 7.20 -25.61 31.67
N VAL A 57 7.99 -26.65 31.39
CA VAL A 57 7.79 -27.62 30.31
C VAL A 57 7.32 -28.96 30.88
N ASN A 58 7.81 -29.32 32.06
CA ASN A 58 7.52 -30.55 32.77
C ASN A 58 6.57 -30.27 33.95
N TYR A 59 5.33 -30.76 33.82
CA TYR A 59 4.34 -30.69 34.88
C TYR A 59 3.87 -32.09 35.28
N ILE A 60 3.38 -32.20 36.51
CA ILE A 60 2.82 -33.43 37.07
C ILE A 60 1.41 -33.63 36.49
N TYR A 61 0.53 -32.65 36.66
CA TYR A 61 -0.80 -32.59 36.04
C TYR A 61 -1.35 -31.16 36.07
N TYR A 62 -2.54 -30.94 35.49
CA TYR A 62 -3.22 -29.64 35.46
C TYR A 62 -4.62 -29.69 36.08
N ALA A 63 -5.10 -28.55 36.56
CA ALA A 63 -6.49 -28.33 36.94
C ALA A 63 -7.12 -27.28 36.02
N THR A 64 -8.35 -27.51 35.57
CA THR A 64 -9.11 -26.52 34.80
C THR A 64 -9.89 -25.62 35.75
N THR A 65 -9.83 -24.31 35.54
CA THR A 65 -10.58 -23.35 36.35
C THR A 65 -12.07 -23.38 36.05
N ASP A 66 -12.89 -23.20 37.09
CA ASP A 66 -14.35 -23.07 36.96
C ASP A 66 -14.78 -21.68 36.42
N ALA A 67 -16.09 -21.42 36.37
CA ALA A 67 -16.65 -20.16 35.89
C ALA A 67 -16.21 -18.93 36.74
N GLN A 68 -15.81 -19.15 37.99
CA GLN A 68 -15.32 -18.14 38.91
C GLN A 68 -13.78 -18.10 38.97
N GLY A 69 -13.11 -18.81 38.07
CA GLY A 69 -11.66 -18.88 37.99
C GLY A 69 -11.02 -19.77 39.06
N ASN A 70 -11.80 -20.52 39.84
CA ASN A 70 -11.24 -21.36 40.90
C ASN A 70 -10.68 -22.66 40.34
N PHE A 71 -9.57 -23.13 40.89
CA PHE A 71 -8.96 -24.42 40.58
C PHE A 71 -8.66 -25.19 41.87
N THR A 72 -8.52 -26.52 41.77
CA THR A 72 -8.12 -27.36 42.90
C THR A 72 -7.32 -28.56 42.43
N PHE A 73 -6.15 -28.72 43.02
CA PHE A 73 -5.30 -29.91 42.96
C PHE A 73 -5.55 -30.75 44.20
N LYS A 74 -5.81 -32.05 44.04
CA LYS A 74 -6.03 -33.01 45.13
C LYS A 74 -4.86 -33.98 45.21
N ARG A 75 -4.73 -34.65 46.35
CA ARG A 75 -3.75 -35.74 46.60
C ARG A 75 -2.29 -35.29 46.52
N VAL A 76 -2.01 -34.01 46.78
CA VAL A 76 -0.64 -33.50 46.88
C VAL A 76 -0.04 -33.84 48.25
N TYR A 77 1.28 -33.94 48.37
CA TYR A 77 1.94 -34.19 49.64
C TYR A 77 1.84 -32.94 50.52
N GLU A 78 1.14 -33.04 51.65
CA GLU A 78 0.98 -31.93 52.60
C GLU A 78 2.33 -31.45 53.13
N GLY A 79 2.50 -30.13 53.29
CA GLY A 79 3.76 -29.52 53.73
C GLY A 79 4.88 -29.50 52.68
N ARG A 80 4.63 -30.02 51.46
CA ARG A 80 5.60 -29.98 50.35
C ARG A 80 5.40 -28.74 49.49
N ASP A 81 6.50 -28.18 49.00
CA ASP A 81 6.49 -27.09 48.04
C ASP A 81 6.29 -27.59 46.60
N TYR A 82 5.47 -26.85 45.86
CA TYR A 82 5.14 -27.07 44.46
C TYR A 82 5.24 -25.76 43.69
N MET A 83 5.51 -25.85 42.39
CA MET A 83 5.38 -24.71 41.48
C MET A 83 4.05 -24.81 40.72
N LEU A 84 3.19 -23.82 40.97
CA LEU A 84 2.03 -23.53 40.13
C LEU A 84 2.45 -22.63 38.98
N PHE A 85 1.95 -22.90 37.78
CA PHE A 85 2.12 -21.97 36.69
C PHE A 85 0.92 -21.93 35.74
N PHE A 86 0.79 -20.78 35.09
CA PHE A 86 -0.16 -20.51 34.02
C PHE A 86 0.57 -19.76 32.91
N ALA A 87 0.24 -20.12 31.67
CA ALA A 87 0.89 -19.62 30.46
C ALA A 87 -0.07 -19.83 29.29
N ASP A 88 -0.88 -18.83 28.95
CA ASP A 88 -1.89 -18.92 27.87
C ASP A 88 -2.13 -17.57 27.21
N SER A 89 -2.89 -17.56 26.12
CA SER A 89 -3.29 -16.36 25.39
C SER A 89 -4.75 -16.01 25.67
N VAL A 90 -5.02 -14.74 25.98
CA VAL A 90 -6.37 -14.22 26.13
C VAL A 90 -6.55 -13.10 25.11
N ASN A 91 -7.44 -13.31 24.14
CA ASN A 91 -7.66 -12.37 23.01
C ASN A 91 -6.36 -12.02 22.25
N GLY A 92 -5.49 -13.00 22.05
CA GLY A 92 -4.21 -12.83 21.36
C GLY A 92 -3.09 -12.19 22.21
N ILE A 93 -3.31 -11.90 23.49
CA ILE A 93 -2.28 -11.39 24.41
C ILE A 93 -1.82 -12.53 25.31
N HIS A 94 -0.51 -12.78 25.36
CA HIS A 94 0.09 -13.79 26.22
C HIS A 94 0.16 -13.32 27.67
N PHE A 95 -0.34 -14.15 28.58
CA PHE A 95 -0.26 -13.95 30.02
C PHE A 95 0.46 -15.12 30.67
N SER A 96 1.24 -14.83 31.71
CA SER A 96 1.87 -15.87 32.52
C SER A 96 1.95 -15.53 34.00
N LYS A 97 2.03 -16.58 34.83
CA LYS A 97 2.36 -16.49 36.25
C LYS A 97 3.06 -17.77 36.68
N TYR A 98 4.09 -17.63 37.50
CA TYR A 98 4.75 -18.71 38.21
C TYR A 98 4.68 -18.38 39.70
N LEU A 99 4.28 -19.37 40.51
CA LEU A 99 4.08 -19.19 41.94
C LEU A 99 4.53 -20.46 42.67
N THR A 100 5.46 -20.32 43.62
CA THR A 100 5.78 -21.40 44.56
C THR A 100 4.75 -21.40 45.68
N VAL A 101 4.18 -22.56 45.96
CA VAL A 101 3.16 -22.75 47.01
C VAL A 101 3.50 -23.99 47.83
N THR A 102 3.34 -23.89 49.14
CA THR A 102 3.36 -25.06 50.03
C THR A 102 1.96 -25.66 50.07
N ALA A 103 1.84 -26.97 49.83
CA ALA A 103 0.57 -27.68 49.92
C ALA A 103 -0.01 -27.55 51.33
N SER A 104 -1.09 -26.78 51.44
CA SER A 104 -1.80 -26.44 52.67
C SER A 104 -3.29 -26.27 52.35
N LYS A 105 -4.12 -26.08 53.38
CA LYS A 105 -5.57 -25.86 53.19
C LYS A 105 -5.91 -24.43 52.73
N ASP A 106 -4.93 -23.54 52.61
CA ASP A 106 -5.15 -22.15 52.27
C ASP A 106 -5.39 -21.96 50.77
N SER A 107 -6.25 -21.00 50.44
CA SER A 107 -6.55 -20.63 49.06
C SER A 107 -5.50 -19.65 48.53
N VAL A 108 -4.93 -19.95 47.36
CA VAL A 108 -3.93 -19.09 46.71
C VAL A 108 -4.54 -18.21 45.62
N LYS A 109 -4.09 -16.95 45.53
CA LYS A 109 -4.50 -16.03 44.46
C LYS A 109 -3.41 -15.98 43.39
N MET A 110 -3.75 -16.38 42.17
CA MET A 110 -2.84 -16.36 41.03
C MET A 110 -3.28 -15.29 40.03
N VAL A 111 -2.54 -14.17 39.96
CA VAL A 111 -2.79 -13.08 38.99
C VAL A 111 -1.77 -13.19 37.87
N ALA A 112 -2.22 -13.60 36.69
CA ALA A 112 -1.43 -13.65 35.48
C ALA A 112 -1.23 -12.25 34.90
N GLU A 113 -0.02 -11.96 34.48
CA GLU A 113 0.38 -10.67 33.92
C GLU A 113 0.89 -10.87 32.50
N ASN A 114 1.00 -9.81 31.71
CA ASN A 114 1.51 -9.88 30.35
C ASN A 114 2.88 -10.58 30.32
N ASP A 115 3.01 -11.62 29.51
CA ASP A 115 4.24 -12.37 29.36
C ASP A 115 5.23 -11.60 28.49
N THR A 116 6.08 -10.76 29.08
CA THR A 116 7.01 -9.91 28.32
C THR A 116 8.09 -10.67 27.54
N LEU A 117 8.25 -11.98 27.74
CA LEU A 117 9.21 -12.80 27.00
C LEU A 117 8.60 -13.36 25.72
N ARG A 118 7.35 -13.81 25.77
CA ARG A 118 6.63 -14.39 24.62
C ARG A 118 5.70 -13.40 23.93
N GLN A 119 5.31 -12.32 24.61
CA GLN A 119 4.55 -11.23 24.04
C GLN A 119 5.50 -10.21 23.42
N ASN A 120 5.17 -9.76 22.22
CA ASN A 120 5.80 -8.58 21.64
C ASN A 120 4.80 -7.42 21.50
N GLY A 121 5.28 -6.18 21.51
CA GLY A 121 4.43 -5.01 21.32
C GLY A 121 5.14 -3.67 21.42
N MET A 122 4.38 -2.62 21.11
CA MET A 122 4.83 -1.22 21.15
C MET A 122 3.92 -0.43 22.08
N LEU A 123 4.49 0.12 23.15
CA LEU A 123 3.81 0.97 24.14
C LEU A 123 4.21 2.42 23.92
N PHE A 124 3.24 3.30 23.71
CA PHE A 124 3.46 4.73 23.54
C PHE A 124 2.86 5.52 24.70
N TYR A 125 3.62 6.50 25.19
CA TYR A 125 3.14 7.54 26.11
C TYR A 125 2.85 8.80 25.31
N VAL A 126 1.59 9.21 25.26
CA VAL A 126 1.12 10.40 24.57
C VAL A 126 1.05 11.54 25.57
N LEU A 127 1.99 12.48 25.44
CA LEU A 127 2.17 13.58 26.39
C LEU A 127 2.02 14.94 25.69
N ASP A 128 1.60 15.98 26.39
CA ASP A 128 1.67 17.36 25.89
C ASP A 128 3.08 17.97 26.03
N ASN A 129 3.23 19.24 25.66
CA ASN A 129 4.52 19.96 25.77
C ASN A 129 4.94 20.30 27.22
N GLN A 130 4.09 20.06 28.23
CA GLN A 130 4.43 20.09 29.66
C GLN A 130 4.64 18.67 30.24
N LEU A 131 4.78 17.66 29.37
CA LEU A 131 4.93 16.25 29.74
C LEU A 131 3.74 15.69 30.54
N GLN A 132 2.56 16.29 30.44
CA GLN A 132 1.34 15.75 31.05
C GLN A 132 0.69 14.72 30.14
N PRO A 133 0.17 13.61 30.68
CA PRO A 133 -0.49 12.58 29.89
C PRO A 133 -1.78 13.10 29.27
N LEU A 134 -1.99 12.79 27.99
CA LEU A 134 -3.20 13.16 27.27
C LEU A 134 -4.11 11.96 27.08
N LYS A 135 -5.34 12.05 27.59
CA LYS A 135 -6.39 11.03 27.46
C LYS A 135 -7.15 11.17 26.14
N ASP A 136 -7.65 10.04 25.63
CA ASP A 136 -8.54 9.96 24.47
C ASP A 136 -7.93 10.50 23.17
N VAL A 137 -6.59 10.57 23.10
CA VAL A 137 -5.85 10.90 21.87
C VAL A 137 -5.87 9.68 20.97
N GLU A 138 -6.32 9.88 19.74
CA GLU A 138 -6.34 8.84 18.73
C GLU A 138 -4.95 8.67 18.12
N VAL A 139 -4.40 7.47 18.18
CA VAL A 139 -3.09 7.11 17.63
C VAL A 139 -3.29 6.07 16.53
N GLY A 140 -2.99 6.45 15.29
CA GLY A 140 -2.92 5.56 14.13
C GLY A 140 -1.50 5.04 13.92
N LEU A 141 -1.38 3.74 13.68
CA LEU A 141 -0.13 3.04 13.39
C LEU A 141 -0.05 2.70 11.89
N PHE A 142 1.09 2.97 11.25
CA PHE A 142 1.30 2.73 9.83
C PHE A 142 2.60 1.94 9.63
N ASN A 143 2.62 1.04 8.65
CA ASN A 143 3.82 0.31 8.22
C ASN A 143 4.36 0.78 6.85
N ASN A 144 3.72 1.77 6.23
CA ASN A 144 4.11 2.33 4.94
C ASN A 144 4.18 3.87 5.04
N GLY A 145 5.33 4.43 4.69
CA GLY A 145 5.59 5.87 4.78
C GLY A 145 4.74 6.71 3.82
N GLU A 146 4.47 6.22 2.61
CA GLU A 146 3.66 6.94 1.61
C GLU A 146 2.19 7.02 2.06
N ILE A 147 1.63 5.91 2.55
CA ILE A 147 0.27 5.89 3.11
C ILE A 147 0.17 6.86 4.29
N PHE A 148 1.15 6.82 5.20
CA PHE A 148 1.24 7.74 6.33
C PHE A 148 1.26 9.22 5.90
N GLN A 149 2.02 9.57 4.85
CA GLN A 149 2.05 10.94 4.31
C GLN A 149 0.72 11.33 3.65
N SER A 150 0.05 10.39 2.98
CA SER A 150 -1.21 10.67 2.28
C SER A 150 -2.45 10.75 3.19
N ASP A 151 -2.48 10.00 4.29
CA ASP A 151 -3.66 9.89 5.16
C ASP A 151 -3.65 10.85 6.34
N THR A 152 -4.21 12.04 6.17
CA THR A 152 -4.33 13.03 7.25
C THR A 152 -5.36 12.68 8.32
N THR A 153 -5.96 11.48 8.35
CA THR A 153 -7.11 11.15 9.22
C THR A 153 -6.97 9.88 10.06
N ASN A 154 -5.88 9.12 9.92
CA ASN A 154 -5.68 7.78 10.49
C ASN A 154 -6.58 6.67 9.92
N LYS A 155 -7.44 6.95 8.94
CA LYS A 155 -8.36 5.96 8.35
C LYS A 155 -7.66 4.86 7.56
N LEU A 156 -6.43 5.10 7.09
CA LEU A 156 -5.60 4.14 6.37
C LEU A 156 -4.51 3.53 7.26
N SER A 157 -4.55 3.80 8.58
CA SER A 157 -3.68 3.12 9.53
C SER A 157 -3.99 1.62 9.58
N ILE A 158 -2.98 0.80 9.86
CA ILE A 158 -3.16 -0.65 10.01
C ILE A 158 -3.79 -1.02 11.36
N ASP A 159 -3.75 -0.10 12.33
CA ASP A 159 -4.41 -0.20 13.63
C ASP A 159 -4.53 1.20 14.25
N GLN A 160 -5.56 1.40 15.04
CA GLN A 160 -5.94 2.68 15.62
C GLN A 160 -6.47 2.48 17.03
N LYS A 161 -5.90 3.22 17.99
CA LYS A 161 -6.30 3.15 19.40
C LYS A 161 -6.39 4.53 20.02
N LYS A 162 -7.10 4.61 21.15
CA LYS A 162 -7.15 5.83 21.97
C LYS A 162 -6.28 5.68 23.20
N SER A 163 -5.59 6.75 23.58
CA SER A 163 -4.82 6.79 24.82
C SER A 163 -5.72 6.71 26.05
N ASP A 164 -5.26 5.97 27.07
CA ASP A 164 -5.94 5.86 28.36
C ASP A 164 -5.79 7.13 29.21
N MET A 165 -6.30 7.10 30.46
CA MET A 165 -6.18 8.23 31.40
C MET A 165 -4.75 8.59 31.82
N TYR A 166 -3.77 7.75 31.49
CA TYR A 166 -2.34 7.93 31.73
C TYR A 166 -1.57 8.20 30.42
N GLY A 167 -2.28 8.48 29.33
CA GLY A 167 -1.67 8.74 28.02
C GLY A 167 -1.12 7.50 27.33
N ARG A 168 -1.42 6.28 27.77
CA ARG A 168 -0.84 5.05 27.22
C ARG A 168 -1.63 4.50 26.05
N VAL A 169 -0.90 4.05 25.02
CA VAL A 169 -1.45 3.25 23.91
C VAL A 169 -0.54 2.06 23.67
N ILE A 170 -1.10 0.85 23.56
CA ILE A 170 -0.32 -0.37 23.26
C ILE A 170 -0.81 -1.12 22.03
N PHE A 171 0.14 -1.50 21.17
CA PHE A 171 -0.03 -2.31 19.97
C PHE A 171 0.68 -3.65 20.15
N TYR A 172 -0.04 -4.77 20.12
CA TYR A 172 0.52 -6.11 20.35
C TYR A 172 0.73 -6.88 19.04
N ASN A 173 1.66 -7.83 19.02
CA ASN A 173 1.82 -8.83 17.94
C ASN A 173 2.24 -8.26 16.58
N TYR A 174 3.08 -7.22 16.59
CA TYR A 174 3.64 -6.63 15.38
C TYR A 174 4.95 -7.30 14.97
N LYS A 175 5.26 -7.28 13.67
CA LYS A 175 6.53 -7.80 13.16
C LYS A 175 7.64 -6.78 13.40
N GLU A 176 8.89 -7.23 13.36
CA GLU A 176 10.03 -6.33 13.28
C GLU A 176 9.89 -5.40 12.07
N GLY A 177 10.22 -4.11 12.24
CA GLY A 177 10.15 -3.14 11.17
C GLY A 177 10.13 -1.69 11.65
N ARG A 178 10.08 -0.77 10.69
CA ARG A 178 9.86 0.66 10.93
C ARG A 178 8.38 0.97 10.81
N TYR A 179 7.83 1.60 11.83
CA TYR A 179 6.46 2.05 11.90
C TYR A 179 6.41 3.58 11.92
N TYR A 180 5.30 4.14 11.45
CA TYR A 180 4.99 5.56 11.53
C TYR A 180 3.74 5.73 12.37
N LEU A 181 3.70 6.75 13.21
CA LEU A 181 2.62 7.00 14.15
C LEU A 181 2.09 8.41 13.96
N ARG A 182 0.77 8.53 13.96
CA ARG A 182 0.07 9.81 13.94
C ARG A 182 -0.92 9.86 15.09
N ALA A 183 -0.63 10.75 16.04
CA ALA A 183 -1.50 11.04 17.17
C ALA A 183 -2.32 12.31 16.88
N LYS A 184 -3.63 12.29 17.16
CA LYS A 184 -4.54 13.41 16.97
C LYS A 184 -5.52 13.54 18.12
N THR A 185 -5.75 14.78 18.56
CA THR A 185 -6.85 15.09 19.49
C THR A 185 -8.14 15.35 18.71
N SER A 186 -9.27 14.91 19.24
CA SER A 186 -10.61 15.25 18.71
C SER A 186 -11.16 16.55 19.30
N SER A 187 -10.32 17.36 19.96
CA SER A 187 -10.78 18.48 20.78
C SER A 187 -11.19 19.70 19.93
N PRO A 188 -12.33 20.36 20.24
CA PRO A 188 -12.71 21.65 19.64
C PRO A 188 -11.71 22.78 19.88
N ALA A 189 -10.86 22.66 20.91
CA ALA A 189 -9.89 23.70 21.33
C ALA A 189 -8.66 23.84 20.40
N GLY A 190 -8.71 23.21 19.22
CA GLY A 190 -7.63 23.18 18.24
C GLY A 190 -7.09 21.76 18.07
N ALA A 191 -6.93 21.34 16.82
CA ALA A 191 -6.33 20.05 16.50
C ALA A 191 -4.85 20.06 16.91
N ILE A 192 -4.51 19.26 17.91
CA ILE A 192 -3.13 18.96 18.27
C ILE A 192 -2.80 17.64 17.59
N SER A 193 -1.69 17.61 16.84
CA SER A 193 -1.22 16.37 16.22
C SER A 193 0.28 16.21 16.37
N ALA A 194 0.72 14.97 16.49
CA ALA A 194 2.12 14.60 16.41
C ALA A 194 2.31 13.43 15.46
N ASP A 195 3.36 13.56 14.65
CA ASP A 195 3.81 12.57 13.69
C ASP A 195 5.20 12.11 14.13
N THR A 196 5.41 10.80 14.24
CA THR A 196 6.72 10.22 14.59
C THR A 196 6.95 8.89 13.89
N SER A 197 8.16 8.34 13.99
CA SER A 197 8.50 7.01 13.50
C SER A 197 9.19 6.19 14.58
N PHE A 198 8.94 4.89 14.61
CA PHE A 198 9.45 3.97 15.62
C PHE A 198 10.04 2.72 14.97
N GLY A 199 11.27 2.36 15.37
CA GLY A 199 11.92 1.12 14.93
C GLY A 199 11.66 -0.01 15.93
N PHE A 200 10.80 -0.96 15.57
CA PHE A 200 10.45 -2.09 16.44
C PHE A 200 11.26 -3.33 16.09
N ARG A 201 11.87 -3.99 17.08
CA ARG A 201 12.75 -5.16 16.92
C ARG A 201 12.00 -6.51 16.89
N GLY A 202 10.68 -6.51 17.03
CA GLY A 202 9.88 -7.74 17.00
C GLY A 202 9.96 -8.63 18.25
N ALA A 203 10.75 -8.28 19.26
CA ALA A 203 10.89 -9.04 20.51
C ALA A 203 10.55 -8.17 21.73
N GLY A 204 9.80 -8.75 22.67
CA GLY A 204 9.36 -8.08 23.90
C GLY A 204 8.47 -6.86 23.65
N ILE A 205 8.16 -6.15 24.73
CA ILE A 205 7.41 -4.89 24.67
C ILE A 205 8.41 -3.74 24.71
N SER A 206 8.47 -2.97 23.62
CA SER A 206 9.27 -1.75 23.55
C SER A 206 8.39 -0.54 23.82
N SER A 207 8.96 0.51 24.42
CA SER A 207 8.22 1.74 24.70
C SER A 207 8.88 2.99 24.12
N ASP A 208 8.05 3.99 23.80
CA ASP A 208 8.48 5.32 23.37
C ASP A 208 7.46 6.40 23.76
N THR A 209 7.80 7.67 23.52
CA THR A 209 6.98 8.84 23.85
C THR A 209 6.57 9.58 22.58
N ILE A 210 5.29 9.91 22.47
CA ILE A 210 4.74 10.80 21.45
C ILE A 210 4.49 12.15 22.11
N LEU A 211 5.35 13.12 21.82
CA LEU A 211 5.19 14.48 22.32
C LEU A 211 4.24 15.27 21.40
N MET A 212 3.02 15.49 21.87
CA MET A 212 2.02 16.30 21.21
C MET A 212 2.43 17.76 21.24
N LYS A 213 2.76 18.29 20.06
CA LYS A 213 3.00 19.72 19.89
C LYS A 213 1.69 20.36 19.50
N THR A 214 1.31 21.43 20.17
CA THR A 214 0.28 22.33 19.68
C THR A 214 0.75 22.77 18.30
N THR A 215 0.10 22.22 17.27
CA THR A 215 0.16 22.80 15.93
C THR A 215 -0.41 24.20 16.13
N LEU A 216 0.47 25.20 16.31
CA LEU A 216 0.12 26.60 16.11
C LEU A 216 -0.75 26.59 14.87
N SER A 217 -2.02 26.97 15.00
CA SER A 217 -2.90 27.08 13.83
C SER A 217 -2.10 27.91 12.84
N LEU A 218 -1.62 27.28 11.77
CA LEU A 218 -0.75 27.95 10.82
C LEU A 218 -1.66 28.99 10.17
N LYS A 219 -1.64 30.24 10.66
CA LYS A 219 -2.46 31.33 10.12
C LYS A 219 -1.88 31.83 8.80
N ASN A 220 -1.22 30.96 8.06
CA ASN A 220 -0.72 31.28 6.74
C ASN A 220 -1.92 31.49 5.84
N THR A 221 -1.89 32.63 5.17
CA THR A 221 -2.94 33.03 4.26
C THR A 221 -2.30 33.29 2.91
N LEU A 222 -2.76 32.60 1.87
CA LEU A 222 -2.45 32.98 0.50
C LEU A 222 -3.60 33.85 -0.01
N MET A 223 -3.30 35.11 -0.31
CA MET A 223 -4.21 36.06 -0.94
C MET A 223 -3.83 36.20 -2.40
N VAL A 224 -4.75 35.86 -3.30
CA VAL A 224 -4.52 35.91 -4.75
C VAL A 224 -5.44 36.95 -5.36
N ARG A 225 -4.90 37.87 -6.15
CA ARG A 225 -5.71 38.75 -6.99
C ARG A 225 -5.73 38.22 -8.41
N THR A 226 -6.87 38.31 -9.05
CA THR A 226 -7.06 37.78 -10.40
C THR A 226 -7.25 38.93 -11.34
N VAL A 227 -6.29 39.10 -12.25
CA VAL A 227 -6.18 40.30 -13.07
C VAL A 227 -6.07 39.93 -14.55
N ASP A 228 -6.51 40.82 -15.44
CA ASP A 228 -6.20 40.70 -16.87
C ASP A 228 -4.79 41.23 -17.20
N GLU A 229 -4.42 41.20 -18.48
CA GLU A 229 -3.11 41.68 -18.97
C GLU A 229 -2.86 43.18 -18.73
N SER A 230 -3.91 43.96 -18.44
CA SER A 230 -3.81 45.38 -18.06
C SER A 230 -3.74 45.61 -16.55
N GLY A 231 -3.84 44.55 -15.74
CA GLY A 231 -3.88 44.61 -14.28
C GLY A 231 -5.27 44.87 -13.70
N LYS A 232 -6.34 44.88 -14.52
CA LYS A 232 -7.71 45.07 -14.05
C LYS A 232 -8.22 43.80 -13.38
N LEU A 233 -8.85 43.96 -12.20
CA LEU A 233 -9.41 42.85 -11.42
C LEU A 233 -10.57 42.17 -12.16
N LEU A 234 -10.57 40.84 -12.11
CA LEU A 234 -11.57 39.96 -12.71
C LEU A 234 -12.27 39.17 -11.60
N PRO A 235 -13.56 39.45 -11.30
CA PRO A 235 -14.29 38.73 -10.25
C PRO A 235 -14.88 37.40 -10.73
N GLY A 236 -15.20 36.50 -9.80
CA GLY A 236 -15.94 35.27 -10.09
C GLY A 236 -15.17 34.22 -10.90
N ILE A 237 -13.84 34.27 -10.88
CA ILE A 237 -13.00 33.35 -11.66
C ILE A 237 -12.77 32.06 -10.86
N PRO A 238 -13.02 30.86 -11.44
CA PRO A 238 -12.71 29.61 -10.78
C PRO A 238 -11.21 29.28 -10.84
N PHE A 239 -10.68 28.72 -9.76
CA PHE A 239 -9.28 28.34 -9.61
C PHE A 239 -9.14 26.93 -9.07
N CYS A 240 -7.97 26.37 -9.38
CA CYS A 240 -7.53 25.08 -8.91
C CYS A 240 -6.12 25.21 -8.35
N LEU A 241 -5.97 24.78 -7.09
CA LEU A 241 -4.70 24.78 -6.36
C LEU A 241 -4.09 23.38 -6.40
N TYR A 242 -2.81 23.31 -6.73
CA TYR A 242 -2.01 22.09 -6.73
C TYR A 242 -0.82 22.25 -5.79
N ASN A 243 -0.42 21.16 -5.15
CA ASN A 243 0.87 21.03 -4.45
C ASN A 243 1.86 20.13 -5.22
N ASN A 244 1.51 19.73 -6.45
CA ASN A 244 2.33 18.88 -7.29
C ASN A 244 2.46 19.50 -8.70
N PRO A 245 3.68 19.80 -9.18
CA PRO A 245 3.89 20.43 -10.49
C PRO A 245 3.43 19.54 -11.66
N LEU A 246 3.45 18.22 -11.52
CA LEU A 246 3.01 17.29 -12.57
C LEU A 246 1.51 17.36 -12.78
N GLN A 247 0.72 17.49 -11.71
CA GLN A 247 -0.73 17.65 -11.80
C GLN A 247 -1.10 19.03 -12.35
N PHE A 248 -0.36 20.07 -11.93
CA PHE A 248 -0.51 21.42 -12.44
C PHE A 248 -0.30 21.51 -13.97
N ASN A 249 0.65 20.74 -14.50
CA ASN A 249 0.93 20.70 -15.93
C ASN A 249 -0.17 20.07 -16.79
N ILE A 250 -1.18 19.42 -16.19
CA ILE A 250 -2.32 18.85 -16.94
C ILE A 250 -3.28 19.96 -17.39
N GLU A 251 -3.19 21.17 -16.84
CA GLU A 251 -4.03 22.34 -17.19
C GLU A 251 -5.54 22.05 -17.06
N THR A 252 -5.91 21.28 -16.04
CA THR A 252 -7.31 20.97 -15.75
C THR A 252 -7.53 20.82 -14.26
N CYS A 253 -8.66 21.34 -13.82
CA CYS A 253 -9.15 21.24 -12.44
C CYS A 253 -9.54 19.83 -12.00
N ALA A 254 -9.46 18.80 -12.85
CA ALA A 254 -9.91 17.45 -12.49
C ALA A 254 -9.16 16.84 -11.28
N SER A 255 -7.86 17.12 -11.14
CA SER A 255 -6.98 16.51 -10.13
C SER A 255 -6.48 17.48 -9.05
N SER A 256 -7.08 18.67 -8.94
CA SER A 256 -6.63 19.70 -8.00
C SER A 256 -6.87 19.31 -6.54
N ASN A 257 -5.96 19.69 -5.63
CA ASN A 257 -6.15 19.49 -4.19
C ASN A 257 -7.31 20.32 -3.64
N ARG A 258 -7.58 21.48 -4.25
CA ARG A 258 -8.62 22.42 -3.81
C ARG A 258 -9.12 23.25 -5.00
N LYS A 259 -10.43 23.53 -4.99
CA LYS A 259 -11.09 24.41 -5.95
C LYS A 259 -11.72 25.58 -5.22
N GLU A 260 -11.59 26.77 -5.76
CA GLU A 260 -12.13 28.00 -5.19
C GLU A 260 -12.57 28.95 -6.31
N THR A 261 -13.30 30.02 -5.97
CA THR A 261 -13.70 31.07 -6.91
C THR A 261 -13.37 32.45 -6.33
N SER A 262 -12.90 33.39 -7.15
CA SER A 262 -12.60 34.74 -6.64
C SER A 262 -13.89 35.47 -6.26
N GLY A 263 -13.78 36.31 -5.24
CA GLY A 263 -14.85 37.19 -4.80
C GLY A 263 -15.22 38.25 -5.84
N ALA A 264 -16.22 39.06 -5.50
CA ALA A 264 -16.69 40.17 -6.33
C ALA A 264 -15.64 41.28 -6.54
N ASP A 265 -14.60 41.30 -5.71
CA ASP A 265 -13.45 42.20 -5.81
C ASP A 265 -12.28 41.60 -6.61
N GLY A 266 -12.44 40.40 -7.18
CA GLY A 266 -11.37 39.70 -7.89
C GLY A 266 -10.28 39.17 -6.97
N THR A 267 -10.54 39.00 -5.67
CA THR A 267 -9.58 38.41 -4.73
C THR A 267 -10.01 37.03 -4.25
N LEU A 268 -9.04 36.19 -3.92
CA LEU A 268 -9.21 34.86 -3.35
C LEU A 268 -8.37 34.75 -2.07
N LYS A 269 -8.99 34.32 -0.98
CA LYS A 269 -8.32 34.11 0.31
C LYS A 269 -8.29 32.63 0.69
N ILE A 270 -7.11 32.05 0.73
CA ILE A 270 -6.87 30.66 1.17
C ILE A 270 -6.18 30.70 2.53
N THR A 271 -6.89 30.32 3.59
CA THR A 271 -6.35 30.26 4.96
C THR A 271 -5.87 28.86 5.32
N ASN A 272 -5.04 28.79 6.38
CA ASN A 272 -4.51 27.54 6.95
C ASN A 272 -3.73 26.70 5.94
N ILE A 273 -3.00 27.36 5.04
CA ILE A 273 -2.17 26.71 4.02
C ILE A 273 -0.78 26.42 4.59
N LEU A 274 -0.26 25.21 4.39
CA LEU A 274 1.10 24.88 4.85
C LEU A 274 2.14 25.74 4.11
N PRO A 275 3.28 26.06 4.71
CA PRO A 275 4.40 26.60 3.94
C PRO A 275 4.85 25.62 2.86
N GLY A 276 5.22 26.13 1.69
CA GLY A 276 5.63 25.33 0.55
C GLY A 276 5.38 26.00 -0.78
N GLU A 277 5.75 25.32 -1.87
CA GLU A 277 5.46 25.76 -3.23
C GLU A 277 4.07 25.25 -3.67
N TYR A 278 3.28 26.14 -4.26
CA TYR A 278 1.95 25.88 -4.76
C TYR A 278 1.81 26.37 -6.19
N TYR A 279 0.91 25.72 -6.92
CA TYR A 279 0.62 26.05 -8.30
C TYR A 279 -0.87 26.33 -8.45
N LEU A 280 -1.21 27.45 -9.10
CA LEU A 280 -2.58 27.87 -9.32
C LEU A 280 -2.87 27.91 -10.81
N TYR A 281 -3.96 27.27 -11.19
CA TYR A 281 -4.52 27.29 -12.53
C TYR A 281 -5.88 27.97 -12.50
N ALA A 282 -6.13 28.85 -13.47
CA ALA A 282 -7.38 29.56 -13.64
C ALA A 282 -7.80 29.52 -15.10
N GLU A 283 -9.08 29.30 -15.35
CA GLU A 283 -9.67 29.37 -16.69
C GLU A 283 -11.07 29.96 -16.61
N THR A 284 -11.39 30.86 -17.53
CA THR A 284 -12.70 31.53 -17.57
C THR A 284 -13.04 31.97 -18.99
N LYS A 285 -14.30 32.35 -19.20
CA LYS A 285 -14.78 32.92 -20.45
C LYS A 285 -15.41 34.30 -20.17
N VAL A 286 -14.87 35.35 -20.80
CA VAL A 286 -15.39 36.72 -20.71
C VAL A 286 -15.79 37.17 -22.11
N ASN A 287 -17.05 37.55 -22.32
CA ASN A 287 -17.58 37.95 -23.63
C ASN A 287 -17.27 36.92 -24.75
N ASN A 288 -17.49 35.64 -24.45
CA ASN A 288 -17.18 34.51 -25.34
C ASN A 288 -15.70 34.35 -25.74
N THR A 289 -14.79 35.05 -25.07
CA THR A 289 -13.35 34.88 -25.21
C THR A 289 -12.83 34.09 -24.04
N ASP A 290 -12.09 33.00 -24.30
CA ASP A 290 -11.46 32.19 -23.26
C ASP A 290 -10.18 32.87 -22.74
N TYR A 291 -9.97 32.77 -21.43
CA TYR A 291 -8.81 33.30 -20.73
C TYR A 291 -8.23 32.23 -19.81
N ARG A 292 -6.90 32.19 -19.70
CA ARG A 292 -6.18 31.24 -18.85
C ARG A 292 -5.05 31.93 -18.09
N GLY A 293 -4.85 31.52 -16.84
CA GLY A 293 -3.75 31.97 -16.00
C GLY A 293 -3.06 30.81 -15.31
N LYS A 294 -1.76 30.97 -15.09
CA LYS A 294 -0.91 30.06 -14.33
C LYS A 294 -0.05 30.88 -13.38
N LEU A 295 0.09 30.39 -12.15
CA LEU A 295 0.92 31.03 -11.13
C LEU A 295 1.60 29.96 -10.29
N THR A 296 2.92 30.09 -10.09
CA THR A 296 3.67 29.36 -9.06
C THR A 296 3.93 30.33 -7.92
N VAL A 297 3.64 29.92 -6.68
CA VAL A 297 3.80 30.76 -5.49
C VAL A 297 4.37 29.97 -4.33
N THR A 298 5.33 30.55 -3.60
CA THR A 298 5.86 29.99 -2.37
C THR A 298 5.18 30.63 -1.16
N VAL A 299 4.48 29.83 -0.36
CA VAL A 299 3.86 30.24 0.89
C VAL A 299 4.88 30.09 2.02
N ASN A 300 5.11 31.17 2.78
CA ASN A 300 6.05 31.18 3.90
C ASN A 300 5.46 30.56 5.18
N ALA A 301 6.31 30.22 6.15
CA ALA A 301 5.92 29.52 7.38
C ALA A 301 5.05 30.34 8.35
N SER A 302 4.97 31.65 8.16
CA SER A 302 4.10 32.55 8.91
C SER A 302 3.62 33.72 8.05
N GLY A 303 2.35 34.10 8.19
CA GLY A 303 1.81 35.38 7.70
C GLY A 303 0.98 35.29 6.42
N GLN A 304 0.84 36.42 5.73
CA GLN A 304 0.09 36.52 4.48
C GLN A 304 1.05 36.58 3.28
N THR A 305 0.85 35.69 2.32
CA THR A 305 1.50 35.72 1.00
C THR A 305 0.53 36.33 0.01
N ASN A 306 0.92 37.40 -0.68
CA ASN A 306 0.12 38.03 -1.73
C ASN A 306 0.68 37.64 -3.10
N ALA A 307 -0.19 37.33 -4.06
CA ALA A 307 0.21 37.04 -5.43
C ALA A 307 -0.86 37.47 -6.43
N ASP A 308 -0.46 37.70 -7.67
CA ASP A 308 -1.38 37.99 -8.76
C ASP A 308 -1.33 36.85 -9.78
N ILE A 309 -2.50 36.33 -10.17
CA ILE A 309 -2.63 35.45 -11.33
C ILE A 309 -3.16 36.27 -12.50
N VAL A 310 -2.31 36.42 -13.52
CA VAL A 310 -2.63 37.16 -14.74
C VAL A 310 -3.32 36.21 -15.72
N LEU A 311 -4.57 36.50 -16.05
CA LEU A 311 -5.32 35.78 -17.07
C LEU A 311 -5.00 36.38 -18.44
N LYS A 312 -4.44 35.55 -19.32
CA LYS A 312 -4.16 35.92 -20.71
C LYS A 312 -5.26 35.41 -21.61
N LYS A 313 -5.61 36.21 -22.62
CA LYS A 313 -6.54 35.78 -23.66
C LYS A 313 -5.98 34.56 -24.38
N ILE A 314 -6.77 33.49 -24.49
CA ILE A 314 -6.43 32.35 -25.33
C ILE A 314 -6.72 32.76 -26.77
N THR A 315 -5.67 33.05 -27.54
CA THR A 315 -5.77 33.12 -28.99
C THR A 315 -6.05 31.71 -29.52
N PRO A 316 -7.15 31.48 -30.25
CA PRO A 316 -7.40 30.18 -30.84
C PRO A 316 -6.21 29.79 -31.73
N ASN A 317 -5.54 28.72 -31.35
CA ASN A 317 -4.65 27.98 -32.21
C ASN A 317 -5.33 26.65 -32.54
N GLU A 318 -4.94 26.11 -33.69
CA GLU A 318 -5.46 24.85 -34.20
C GLU A 318 -4.27 23.93 -34.47
N LEU A 319 -4.31 22.71 -33.95
CA LEU A 319 -3.44 21.63 -34.41
C LEU A 319 -4.26 20.74 -35.34
N ALA A 320 -3.93 20.77 -36.62
CA ALA A 320 -4.50 19.87 -37.62
C ALA A 320 -3.52 18.71 -37.83
N VAL A 321 -3.96 17.49 -37.49
CA VAL A 321 -3.18 16.27 -37.63
C VAL A 321 -3.79 15.43 -38.73
N ARG A 322 -2.97 14.97 -39.67
CA ARG A 322 -3.39 13.99 -40.68
C ARG A 322 -2.77 12.64 -40.34
N ALA A 323 -3.60 11.65 -40.01
CA ALA A 323 -3.14 10.27 -39.79
C ALA A 323 -2.97 9.59 -41.15
N VAL A 324 -1.76 9.09 -41.42
CA VAL A 324 -1.41 8.45 -42.69
C VAL A 324 -0.70 7.12 -42.45
N ASP A 325 -0.78 6.20 -43.40
CA ASP A 325 0.07 5.00 -43.41
C ASP A 325 1.51 5.32 -43.88
N GLU A 326 2.36 4.30 -43.96
CA GLU A 326 3.76 4.45 -44.42
C GLU A 326 3.89 4.87 -45.89
N ALA A 327 2.84 4.74 -46.70
CA ALA A 327 2.79 5.20 -48.08
C ALA A 327 2.19 6.62 -48.21
N GLY A 328 1.75 7.23 -47.09
CA GLY A 328 1.12 8.55 -47.07
C GLY A 328 -0.39 8.54 -47.35
N ASN A 329 -1.03 7.37 -47.42
CA ASN A 329 -2.48 7.30 -47.62
C ASN A 329 -3.21 7.70 -46.32
N PRO A 330 -4.28 8.50 -46.40
CA PRO A 330 -5.05 8.90 -45.22
C PRO A 330 -5.77 7.70 -44.60
N LEU A 331 -5.83 7.70 -43.26
CA LEU A 331 -6.49 6.65 -42.50
C LEU A 331 -7.72 7.21 -41.75
N PRO A 332 -8.95 6.96 -42.24
CA PRO A 332 -10.18 7.47 -41.62
C PRO A 332 -10.64 6.64 -40.42
N GLY A 333 -11.43 7.25 -39.52
CA GLY A 333 -12.04 6.57 -38.39
C GLY A 333 -11.09 6.21 -37.25
N ILE A 334 -9.88 6.78 -37.22
CA ILE A 334 -8.85 6.50 -36.22
C ILE A 334 -8.96 7.50 -35.07
N ALA A 335 -9.01 6.98 -33.83
CA ALA A 335 -8.87 7.82 -32.64
C ALA A 335 -7.42 8.30 -32.49
N VAL A 336 -7.22 9.61 -32.55
CA VAL A 336 -5.95 10.29 -32.28
C VAL A 336 -6.01 10.88 -30.88
N CYS A 337 -5.13 10.39 -30.03
CA CYS A 337 -5.05 10.73 -28.62
C CYS A 337 -3.87 11.67 -28.40
N MET A 338 -4.17 12.85 -27.88
CA MET A 338 -3.20 13.88 -27.59
C MET A 338 -2.92 13.92 -26.08
N PHE A 339 -1.65 14.02 -25.71
CA PHE A 339 -1.17 14.14 -24.34
C PHE A 339 -0.39 15.44 -24.20
N ASN A 340 -0.44 16.05 -23.02
CA ASN A 340 0.40 17.18 -22.63
C ASN A 340 1.50 16.78 -21.63
N ASN A 341 1.65 15.48 -21.35
CA ASN A 341 2.65 14.93 -20.44
C ASN A 341 3.39 13.75 -21.10
N PRO A 342 4.74 13.78 -21.20
CA PRO A 342 5.53 12.72 -21.81
C PRO A 342 5.41 11.37 -21.07
N LEU A 343 5.13 11.37 -19.77
CA LEU A 343 5.02 10.14 -18.98
C LEU A 343 3.77 9.33 -19.37
N GLN A 344 2.64 10.01 -19.60
CA GLN A 344 1.40 9.36 -20.03
C GLN A 344 1.51 8.82 -21.45
N PHE A 345 2.25 9.53 -22.32
CA PHE A 345 2.54 9.11 -23.69
C PHE A 345 3.31 7.79 -23.78
N GLY A 346 4.06 7.41 -22.75
CA GLY A 346 4.81 6.15 -22.70
C GLY A 346 3.93 4.89 -22.65
N ILE A 347 2.63 5.00 -22.33
CA ILE A 347 1.75 3.86 -22.00
C ILE A 347 1.18 3.15 -23.25
N GLU A 348 1.51 3.60 -24.47
CA GLU A 348 1.08 2.98 -25.75
C GLU A 348 -0.43 2.69 -25.85
N THR A 349 -1.23 3.50 -25.18
CA THR A 349 -2.68 3.42 -25.20
C THR A 349 -3.23 4.83 -25.11
N CYS A 350 -4.50 5.00 -25.43
CA CYS A 350 -5.22 6.27 -25.21
C CYS A 350 -5.62 6.50 -23.75
N ALA A 351 -5.16 5.67 -22.80
CA ALA A 351 -5.49 5.85 -21.39
C ALA A 351 -4.83 7.12 -20.84
N GLY A 352 -5.63 8.00 -20.23
CA GLY A 352 -5.13 9.25 -19.65
C GLY A 352 -4.77 10.34 -20.66
N HIS A 353 -5.33 10.28 -21.88
CA HIS A 353 -5.16 11.34 -22.87
C HIS A 353 -5.68 12.69 -22.36
N TYR A 354 -5.07 13.77 -22.83
CA TYR A 354 -5.54 15.15 -22.62
C TYR A 354 -6.77 15.45 -23.47
N ARG A 355 -6.74 15.08 -24.76
CA ARG A 355 -7.89 15.11 -25.67
C ARG A 355 -7.83 13.93 -26.65
N THR A 356 -8.99 13.52 -27.15
CA THR A 356 -9.10 12.53 -28.21
C THR A 356 -10.05 13.04 -29.26
N GLU A 357 -9.74 12.79 -30.52
CA GLU A 357 -10.59 13.13 -31.65
C GLU A 357 -10.45 12.01 -32.70
N THR A 358 -11.46 11.84 -33.56
CA THR A 358 -11.45 10.78 -34.58
C THR A 358 -11.19 11.37 -35.96
N THR A 359 -10.31 10.73 -36.74
CA THR A 359 -10.01 11.17 -38.12
C THR A 359 -11.22 11.04 -39.04
N LYS A 360 -11.38 12.01 -39.94
CA LYS A 360 -12.40 12.00 -41.00
C LYS A 360 -11.93 11.20 -42.21
N GLU A 361 -12.73 11.19 -43.30
CA GLU A 361 -12.43 10.50 -44.57
C GLU A 361 -11.06 10.86 -45.17
N ASP A 362 -10.60 12.10 -44.97
CA ASP A 362 -9.30 12.59 -45.42
C ASP A 362 -8.14 12.29 -44.44
N GLY A 363 -8.40 11.50 -43.39
CA GLY A 363 -7.45 11.22 -42.31
C GLY A 363 -7.19 12.41 -41.39
N LEU A 364 -7.88 13.54 -41.57
CA LEU A 364 -7.63 14.77 -40.82
C LEU A 364 -8.42 14.80 -39.51
N VAL A 365 -7.78 15.34 -38.49
CA VAL A 365 -8.38 15.67 -37.20
C VAL A 365 -7.87 17.02 -36.72
N LYS A 366 -8.70 17.79 -36.00
CA LYS A 366 -8.38 19.14 -35.55
C LYS A 366 -8.57 19.28 -34.04
N PHE A 367 -7.52 19.73 -33.36
CA PHE A 367 -7.55 20.09 -31.95
C PHE A 367 -7.51 21.62 -31.83
N ASN A 368 -8.58 22.21 -31.31
CA ASN A 368 -8.70 23.66 -31.13
C ASN A 368 -8.31 24.07 -29.70
N THR A 369 -8.05 25.36 -29.48
CA THR A 369 -7.88 25.99 -28.15
C THR A 369 -6.75 25.37 -27.31
N LEU A 370 -5.61 25.13 -27.93
CA LEU A 370 -4.40 24.61 -27.30
C LEU A 370 -3.55 25.75 -26.70
N SER A 371 -2.73 25.44 -25.72
CA SER A 371 -1.66 26.35 -25.28
C SER A 371 -0.41 26.13 -26.13
N ALA A 372 0.48 27.12 -26.19
CA ALA A 372 1.76 26.93 -26.89
C ALA A 372 2.63 25.95 -26.11
N ALA A 373 2.83 24.73 -26.62
CA ALA A 373 3.56 23.68 -25.92
C ALA A 373 3.91 22.51 -26.86
N ASN A 374 4.74 21.59 -26.34
CA ASN A 374 4.89 20.26 -26.94
C ASN A 374 3.71 19.38 -26.54
N TYR A 375 3.05 18.82 -27.55
CA TYR A 375 2.03 17.79 -27.41
C TYR A 375 2.53 16.47 -27.97
N TYR A 376 2.07 15.38 -27.36
CA TYR A 376 2.44 14.03 -27.75
C TYR A 376 1.21 13.36 -28.34
N LEU A 377 1.32 12.81 -29.54
CA LEU A 377 0.22 12.22 -30.28
C LEU A 377 0.42 10.72 -30.37
N TYR A 378 -0.59 9.96 -30.00
CA TYR A 378 -0.67 8.52 -30.18
C TYR A 378 -1.92 8.17 -30.97
N ALA A 379 -1.79 7.23 -31.89
CA ALA A 379 -2.93 6.60 -32.52
C ALA A 379 -2.67 5.11 -32.67
N GLY A 380 -3.70 4.31 -32.43
CA GLY A 380 -3.71 2.87 -32.68
C GLY A 380 -5.02 2.49 -33.35
N ALA A 381 -4.96 1.71 -34.42
CA ALA A 381 -6.16 1.27 -35.15
C ALA A 381 -5.97 -0.10 -35.79
N THR A 382 -7.08 -0.79 -36.03
CA THR A 382 -7.08 -2.02 -36.83
C THR A 382 -7.78 -1.74 -38.15
N PHE A 383 -7.06 -1.92 -39.26
CA PHE A 383 -7.58 -1.76 -40.61
C PHE A 383 -7.29 -3.02 -41.42
N ASN A 384 -8.30 -3.62 -42.06
CA ASN A 384 -8.19 -4.88 -42.80
C ASN A 384 -7.51 -6.00 -41.97
N ASN A 385 -7.92 -6.19 -40.71
CA ASN A 385 -7.32 -7.15 -39.75
C ASN A 385 -5.83 -6.93 -39.45
N MET A 386 -5.27 -5.79 -39.81
CA MET A 386 -3.89 -5.41 -39.49
C MET A 386 -3.91 -4.26 -38.50
N GLU A 387 -3.17 -4.40 -37.41
CA GLU A 387 -3.02 -3.34 -36.42
C GLU A 387 -1.97 -2.33 -36.91
N TYR A 388 -2.21 -1.05 -36.63
CA TYR A 388 -1.34 0.07 -36.96
C TYR A 388 -1.14 0.93 -35.72
N ARG A 389 0.08 1.44 -35.51
CA ARG A 389 0.41 2.35 -34.41
C ARG A 389 1.30 3.50 -34.88
N GLY A 390 1.04 4.69 -34.36
CA GLY A 390 1.78 5.91 -34.67
C GLY A 390 2.03 6.74 -33.41
N LYS A 391 3.20 7.39 -33.38
CA LYS A 391 3.64 8.28 -32.30
C LYS A 391 4.29 9.53 -32.90
N ALA A 392 3.95 10.70 -32.38
CA ALA A 392 4.61 11.96 -32.76
C ALA A 392 4.69 12.93 -31.58
N VAL A 393 5.67 13.85 -31.64
CA VAL A 393 5.78 14.99 -30.72
C VAL A 393 5.72 16.25 -31.55
N ILE A 394 4.73 17.11 -31.29
CA ILE A 394 4.45 18.31 -32.08
C ILE A 394 4.46 19.53 -31.17
N PHE A 395 5.21 20.56 -31.55
CA PHE A 395 5.14 21.86 -30.89
C PHE A 395 4.03 22.69 -31.53
N VAL A 396 3.03 23.09 -30.74
CA VAL A 396 1.94 23.98 -31.18
C VAL A 396 2.31 25.42 -30.84
N ASN A 397 2.19 26.32 -31.81
CA ASN A 397 2.49 27.74 -31.62
C ASN A 397 1.39 28.48 -30.81
N ALA A 398 1.72 29.65 -30.28
CA ALA A 398 0.79 30.48 -29.50
C ALA A 398 -0.40 31.04 -30.31
N ALA A 399 -0.28 31.08 -31.63
CA ALA A 399 -1.33 31.52 -32.53
C ALA A 399 -1.22 30.78 -33.88
N GLY A 400 -2.33 30.75 -34.62
CA GLY A 400 -2.40 30.17 -35.97
C GLY A 400 -2.63 28.66 -35.97
N GLN A 401 -2.50 28.07 -37.16
CA GLN A 401 -2.67 26.64 -37.39
C GLN A 401 -1.30 25.95 -37.50
N THR A 402 -1.12 24.88 -36.74
CA THR A 402 0.01 23.95 -36.86
C THR A 402 -0.48 22.71 -37.58
N ASN A 403 0.21 22.32 -38.67
CA ASN A 403 -0.11 21.10 -39.42
C ASN A 403 0.93 20.03 -39.11
N ALA A 404 0.50 18.78 -38.94
CA ALA A 404 1.38 17.65 -38.72
C ALA A 404 0.84 16.37 -39.35
N ASP A 405 1.73 15.50 -39.83
CA ASP A 405 1.39 14.13 -40.20
C ASP A 405 1.72 13.18 -39.03
N LEU A 406 0.77 12.32 -38.67
CA LEU A 406 0.98 11.21 -37.75
C LEU A 406 1.08 9.93 -38.57
N VAL A 407 2.30 9.47 -38.81
CA VAL A 407 2.55 8.27 -39.60
C VAL A 407 2.33 7.03 -38.74
N LEU A 408 1.36 6.20 -39.13
CA LEU A 408 1.04 4.94 -38.50
C LEU A 408 1.74 3.81 -39.24
N LYS A 409 2.53 3.04 -38.49
CA LYS A 409 3.23 1.86 -39.00
C LYS A 409 2.43 0.61 -38.71
N LYS A 410 2.51 -0.36 -39.63
CA LYS A 410 1.95 -1.69 -39.42
C LYS A 410 2.58 -2.31 -38.17
N VAL A 411 1.76 -2.68 -37.21
CA VAL A 411 2.15 -3.60 -36.15
C VAL A 411 2.14 -4.97 -36.79
N LEU A 412 3.33 -5.44 -37.16
CA LEU A 412 3.49 -6.83 -37.56
C LEU A 412 2.97 -7.70 -36.41
N PRO A 413 2.20 -8.77 -36.70
CA PRO A 413 1.70 -9.65 -35.66
C PRO A 413 2.89 -10.09 -34.82
N ALA A 414 2.82 -9.83 -33.53
CA ALA A 414 3.91 -10.17 -32.63
C ALA A 414 4.09 -11.69 -32.67
N SER A 415 5.35 -12.12 -32.65
CA SER A 415 5.73 -13.46 -33.06
C SER A 415 4.98 -14.52 -32.26
N GLU A 416 4.50 -15.54 -32.97
CA GLU A 416 3.87 -16.68 -32.34
C GLU A 416 4.96 -17.64 -31.84
N LEU A 417 5.06 -17.82 -30.53
CA LEU A 417 5.96 -18.82 -29.95
C LEU A 417 5.17 -20.08 -29.64
N GLU A 418 5.50 -21.18 -30.32
CA GLU A 418 4.97 -22.49 -30.03
C GLU A 418 6.00 -23.32 -29.25
N ILE A 419 5.62 -23.77 -28.06
CA ILE A 419 6.47 -24.61 -27.21
C ILE A 419 5.87 -26.00 -27.09
N THR A 420 6.72 -27.03 -27.21
CA THR A 420 6.38 -28.42 -26.89
C THR A 420 7.24 -28.90 -25.72
N ALA A 421 6.61 -29.32 -24.63
CA ALA A 421 7.26 -29.99 -23.50
C ALA A 421 7.32 -31.50 -23.73
N ARG A 422 8.50 -32.09 -23.63
CA ARG A 422 8.72 -33.54 -23.79
C ARG A 422 9.54 -34.10 -22.64
N ASP A 423 9.31 -35.36 -22.26
CA ASP A 423 10.19 -36.07 -21.35
C ASP A 423 11.48 -36.49 -22.07
N HIS A 424 12.41 -37.16 -21.36
CA HIS A 424 13.66 -37.63 -21.94
C HIS A 424 13.47 -38.70 -23.05
N ALA A 425 12.35 -39.43 -23.04
CA ALA A 425 11.99 -40.39 -24.10
C ALA A 425 11.33 -39.70 -25.32
N GLY A 426 11.11 -38.39 -25.26
CA GLY A 426 10.44 -37.62 -26.31
C GLY A 426 8.92 -37.67 -26.23
N THR A 427 8.33 -38.28 -25.19
CA THR A 427 6.89 -38.31 -24.97
C THR A 427 6.40 -36.92 -24.60
N PRO A 428 5.33 -36.39 -25.22
CA PRO A 428 4.80 -35.09 -24.82
C PRO A 428 4.28 -35.08 -23.38
N VAL A 429 4.58 -34.02 -22.63
CA VAL A 429 4.14 -33.86 -21.24
C VAL A 429 3.09 -32.74 -21.13
N ASN A 430 1.83 -33.16 -20.96
CA ASN A 430 0.70 -32.25 -20.74
C ASN A 430 0.78 -31.60 -19.35
N SER A 431 0.09 -30.47 -19.16
CA SER A 431 0.01 -29.76 -17.88
C SER A 431 1.37 -29.32 -17.32
N THR A 432 2.37 -29.13 -18.19
CA THR A 432 3.68 -28.59 -17.82
C THR A 432 3.56 -27.07 -17.69
N LYS A 433 3.85 -26.53 -16.49
CA LYS A 433 3.92 -25.08 -16.27
C LYS A 433 5.22 -24.53 -16.81
N LEU A 434 5.14 -23.52 -17.67
CA LEU A 434 6.27 -22.81 -18.26
C LEU A 434 6.36 -21.38 -17.72
N TYR A 435 7.52 -21.02 -17.18
CA TYR A 435 7.82 -19.71 -16.62
C TYR A 435 8.88 -19.01 -17.47
N PHE A 436 8.58 -17.80 -17.93
CA PHE A 436 9.47 -17.02 -18.80
C PHE A 436 10.16 -15.90 -18.04
N PHE A 437 11.46 -15.74 -18.24
CA PHE A 437 12.27 -14.70 -17.61
C PHE A 437 13.02 -13.91 -18.66
N THR A 438 13.08 -12.59 -18.52
CA THR A 438 14.00 -11.72 -19.27
C THR A 438 15.36 -11.60 -18.57
N SER A 439 15.42 -11.90 -17.26
CA SER A 439 16.64 -11.90 -16.46
C SER A 439 17.23 -13.30 -16.34
N ARG A 440 18.49 -13.45 -16.77
CA ARG A 440 19.25 -14.70 -16.59
C ARG A 440 19.45 -15.06 -15.11
N VAL A 441 19.64 -14.06 -14.26
CA VAL A 441 19.88 -14.25 -12.82
C VAL A 441 18.66 -14.87 -12.14
N LEU A 442 17.45 -14.36 -12.42
CA LEU A 442 16.21 -14.92 -11.86
C LEU A 442 15.95 -16.33 -12.37
N PHE A 443 16.29 -16.59 -13.64
CA PHE A 443 16.23 -17.93 -14.22
C PHE A 443 17.21 -18.91 -13.55
N ASP A 444 18.45 -18.51 -13.31
CA ASP A 444 19.49 -19.35 -12.69
C ASP A 444 19.18 -19.65 -11.20
N ALA A 445 18.42 -18.76 -10.53
CA ALA A 445 17.96 -18.97 -9.15
C ALA A 445 16.91 -20.09 -8.98
N ASP A 446 16.46 -20.74 -10.06
CA ASP A 446 15.43 -21.80 -10.07
C ASP A 446 14.18 -21.41 -9.23
N THR A 447 13.71 -20.19 -9.42
CA THR A 447 12.49 -19.66 -8.79
C THR A 447 11.35 -19.57 -9.81
N THR A 448 10.12 -19.41 -9.32
CA THR A 448 8.97 -19.00 -10.13
C THR A 448 8.67 -17.50 -9.97
N LEU A 449 9.28 -16.85 -8.97
CA LEU A 449 9.09 -15.43 -8.69
C LEU A 449 9.79 -14.55 -9.72
N GLY A 450 9.12 -13.49 -10.16
CA GLY A 450 9.68 -12.53 -11.13
C GLY A 450 9.67 -13.03 -12.58
N ASN A 451 8.90 -14.07 -12.89
CA ASN A 451 8.60 -14.41 -14.29
C ASN A 451 7.75 -13.31 -14.93
N VAL A 452 7.92 -13.11 -16.24
CA VAL A 452 7.16 -12.12 -17.03
C VAL A 452 5.93 -12.75 -17.72
N ARG A 453 5.86 -14.08 -17.75
CA ARG A 453 4.73 -14.84 -18.29
C ARG A 453 4.74 -16.27 -17.72
N GLU A 454 3.56 -16.78 -17.39
CA GLU A 454 3.30 -18.17 -17.02
C GLU A 454 2.25 -18.75 -17.98
N VAL A 455 2.52 -19.92 -18.54
CA VAL A 455 1.54 -20.70 -19.33
C VAL A 455 1.62 -22.17 -18.96
N THR A 456 0.61 -22.95 -19.34
CA THR A 456 0.58 -24.40 -19.11
C THR A 456 0.39 -25.11 -20.43
N THR A 457 1.15 -26.19 -20.67
CA THR A 457 0.97 -27.00 -21.89
C THR A 457 -0.36 -27.73 -21.89
N GLU A 458 -0.98 -27.82 -23.06
CA GLU A 458 -2.25 -28.50 -23.30
C GLU A 458 -2.01 -29.95 -23.77
N GLN A 459 -2.92 -30.47 -24.60
CA GLN A 459 -2.77 -31.78 -25.24
C GLN A 459 -1.50 -31.82 -26.09
N ASN A 460 -0.87 -33.01 -26.16
CA ASN A 460 0.39 -33.24 -26.86
C ASN A 460 1.55 -32.36 -26.35
N GLY A 461 1.52 -31.99 -25.06
CA GLY A 461 2.56 -31.20 -24.40
C GLY A 461 2.79 -29.84 -25.04
N LYS A 462 1.82 -29.31 -25.77
CA LYS A 462 1.99 -28.16 -26.66
C LYS A 462 1.31 -26.91 -26.11
N ILE A 463 1.88 -25.74 -26.36
CA ILE A 463 1.25 -24.44 -26.12
C ILE A 463 1.64 -23.45 -27.20
N THR A 464 0.67 -22.65 -27.66
CA THR A 464 0.89 -21.53 -28.57
C THR A 464 0.75 -20.23 -27.79
N ILE A 465 1.78 -19.40 -27.86
CA ILE A 465 1.88 -18.14 -27.13
C ILE A 465 1.82 -17.02 -28.16
N PRO A 466 0.63 -16.43 -28.41
CA PRO A 466 0.52 -15.33 -29.33
C PRO A 466 1.14 -14.08 -28.73
N ASN A 467 1.56 -13.19 -29.63
CA ASN A 467 2.03 -11.85 -29.33
C ASN A 467 3.13 -11.80 -28.27
N MET A 468 4.14 -12.68 -28.39
CA MET A 468 5.28 -12.61 -27.48
C MET A 468 6.16 -11.42 -27.90
N PRO A 469 6.47 -10.46 -26.99
CA PRO A 469 7.32 -9.34 -27.33
C PRO A 469 8.70 -9.81 -27.81
N GLU A 470 9.34 -9.02 -28.65
CA GLU A 470 10.72 -9.28 -29.06
C GLU A 470 11.66 -9.26 -27.85
N GLY A 471 12.55 -10.25 -27.79
CA GLY A 471 13.52 -10.36 -26.71
C GLY A 471 14.04 -11.78 -26.52
N ARG A 472 15.07 -11.90 -25.69
CA ARG A 472 15.56 -13.19 -25.21
C ARG A 472 14.83 -13.57 -23.93
N TYR A 473 14.27 -14.77 -23.93
CA TYR A 473 13.58 -15.35 -22.79
C TYR A 473 14.29 -16.63 -22.34
N TYR A 474 14.38 -16.80 -21.03
CA TYR A 474 14.79 -18.03 -20.38
C TYR A 474 13.56 -18.73 -19.83
N ILE A 475 13.42 -20.02 -20.09
CA ILE A 475 12.20 -20.80 -19.84
C ILE A 475 12.50 -21.82 -18.76
N ARG A 476 11.71 -21.84 -17.68
CA ARG A 476 11.67 -22.96 -16.73
C ARG A 476 10.40 -23.74 -16.92
N ALA A 477 10.51 -25.06 -17.04
CA ALA A 477 9.39 -25.97 -17.09
C ALA A 477 9.27 -26.74 -15.76
N ARG A 478 8.06 -26.84 -15.21
CA ARG A 478 7.76 -27.63 -14.01
C ARG A 478 6.50 -28.46 -14.23
N VAL A 479 6.61 -29.75 -13.93
CA VAL A 479 5.46 -30.66 -13.91
C VAL A 479 5.09 -30.90 -12.46
N VAL A 480 3.83 -30.66 -12.10
CA VAL A 480 3.35 -30.79 -10.72
C VAL A 480 2.27 -31.87 -10.68
N VAL A 481 2.48 -32.90 -9.87
CA VAL A 481 1.50 -33.98 -9.63
C VAL A 481 1.24 -34.04 -8.13
N GLY A 482 -0.04 -33.93 -7.72
CA GLY A 482 -0.41 -33.94 -6.30
C GLY A 482 0.21 -32.79 -5.47
N GLY A 483 0.50 -31.64 -6.10
CA GLY A 483 1.12 -30.49 -5.44
C GLY A 483 2.64 -30.56 -5.29
N GLN A 484 3.28 -31.65 -5.72
CA GLN A 484 4.74 -31.80 -5.73
C GLN A 484 5.30 -31.65 -7.14
N VAL A 485 6.43 -30.95 -7.27
CA VAL A 485 7.17 -30.87 -8.54
C VAL A 485 7.85 -32.21 -8.80
N VAL A 486 7.45 -32.88 -9.86
CA VAL A 486 7.94 -34.22 -10.23
C VAL A 486 8.93 -34.21 -11.39
N MET A 487 8.91 -33.18 -12.23
CA MET A 487 9.90 -32.99 -13.31
C MET A 487 10.25 -31.51 -13.47
N LYS A 488 11.49 -31.23 -13.88
CA LYS A 488 12.00 -29.88 -14.18
C LYS A 488 12.67 -29.83 -15.56
N GLY A 489 12.50 -28.72 -16.25
CA GLY A 489 13.17 -28.42 -17.51
C GLY A 489 13.66 -26.98 -17.56
N ALA A 490 14.65 -26.71 -18.41
CA ALA A 490 15.21 -25.38 -18.58
C ALA A 490 15.70 -25.16 -20.02
N ASP A 491 15.41 -24.00 -20.61
CA ASP A 491 15.87 -23.64 -21.94
C ASP A 491 15.87 -22.12 -22.16
N SER A 492 16.18 -21.64 -23.36
CA SER A 492 16.02 -20.25 -23.78
C SER A 492 15.54 -20.14 -25.23
N VAL A 493 14.89 -19.02 -25.55
CA VAL A 493 14.42 -18.69 -26.89
C VAL A 493 14.62 -17.20 -27.13
N THR A 494 14.97 -16.82 -28.36
CA THR A 494 14.95 -15.42 -28.79
C THR A 494 13.76 -15.23 -29.69
N VAL A 495 12.83 -14.39 -29.25
CA VAL A 495 11.68 -13.98 -30.03
C VAL A 495 12.09 -12.74 -30.81
N VAL A 496 11.99 -12.78 -32.14
CA VAL A 496 12.30 -11.67 -33.04
C VAL A 496 11.00 -11.15 -33.62
N ASN A 497 10.81 -9.83 -33.71
CA ASN A 497 9.56 -9.23 -34.17
C ASN A 497 9.35 -9.51 -35.67
N SER A 498 8.71 -10.64 -35.97
CA SER A 498 8.57 -11.20 -37.31
C SER A 498 7.30 -12.03 -37.35
N PRO A 499 6.54 -12.05 -38.47
CA PRO A 499 5.35 -12.90 -38.62
C PRO A 499 5.68 -14.41 -38.69
N VAL A 500 6.88 -14.81 -38.29
CA VAL A 500 7.34 -16.19 -38.28
C VAL A 500 6.94 -16.84 -36.96
N LYS A 501 6.33 -18.02 -37.06
CA LYS A 501 6.09 -18.91 -35.95
C LYS A 501 7.41 -19.53 -35.47
N ILE A 502 7.79 -19.24 -34.23
CA ILE A 502 8.99 -19.77 -33.59
C ILE A 502 8.62 -21.08 -32.91
N LEU A 503 9.29 -22.17 -33.26
CA LEU A 503 9.10 -23.49 -32.66
C LEU A 503 10.19 -23.78 -31.64
N LYS A 504 9.82 -24.20 -30.44
CA LYS A 504 10.76 -24.57 -29.37
C LYS A 504 10.34 -25.86 -28.68
N THR A 505 11.29 -26.75 -28.41
CA THR A 505 11.07 -27.93 -27.56
C THR A 505 11.80 -27.74 -26.24
N VAL A 506 11.13 -27.98 -25.11
CA VAL A 506 11.74 -27.98 -23.76
C VAL A 506 11.65 -29.40 -23.20
N TYR A 507 12.79 -29.95 -22.79
CA TYR A 507 12.84 -31.27 -22.17
C TYR A 507 12.69 -31.14 -20.65
N VAL A 508 11.80 -31.95 -20.07
CA VAL A 508 11.61 -32.08 -18.62
C VAL A 508 12.18 -33.42 -18.14
N GLN A 509 12.84 -33.39 -16.98
CA GLN A 509 13.49 -34.55 -16.35
C GLN A 509 13.09 -34.68 -14.89
#